data_AF-A0A7X1TKH3-F1
#
_entry.id   AF-A0A7X1TKH3-F1
#
_cell.length_a   1.000
_cell.length_b   1.000
_cell.length_c   1.000
_cell.angle_alpha   90.00
_cell.angle_beta   90.00
_cell.angle_gamma   90.00
#
_symmetry.space_group_name_H-M   'P 1'
#
loop_
_entity.id
_entity.type
_entity.pdbx_description
1 polymer ?
#
loop_
_entity_poly.entity_id
_entity_poly.type
_entity_poly.pdbx_seq_one_letter_code
_entity_poly.pdbx_strand_id
1 'polypeptide(L)'
;MQIGPLNRVNLNGQVNQETAELMQRLAATPQRSAASDALTQQSYDDLARLNAIEAREFDQAYLDREVIFLQQLVKSVDAFIRSTQNAELKILLVRSRPSFIFHLDQAHRLQLALERPGYPR
;
A
#
# COMPACT_ATOMS: atom_id res chain seq x y z
N MET A 1 -12.95 5.20 -15.64
CA MET A 1 -13.59 4.13 -14.84
C MET A 1 -13.10 4.40 -13.44
N GLN A 2 -13.91 4.99 -12.55
CA GLN A 2 -13.40 5.51 -11.27
C GLN A 2 -12.79 4.39 -10.43
N ILE A 3 -11.46 4.37 -10.35
CA ILE A 3 -10.71 3.44 -9.50
C ILE A 3 -10.72 4.03 -8.08
N GLY A 4 -11.89 3.97 -7.43
CA GLY A 4 -12.14 4.57 -6.13
C GLY A 4 -11.54 3.82 -4.93
N PRO A 5 -11.64 4.39 -3.71
CA PRO A 5 -11.00 3.90 -2.46
C PRO A 5 -11.42 2.49 -2.00
N LEU A 6 -12.43 1.89 -2.64
CA LEU A 6 -12.92 0.54 -2.36
C LEU A 6 -11.84 -0.54 -2.57
N ASN A 7 -10.84 -0.31 -3.42
CA ASN A 7 -9.75 -1.26 -3.59
C ASN A 7 -8.82 -1.32 -2.35
N ARG A 8 -8.59 -0.22 -1.61
CA ARG A 8 -7.63 -0.20 -0.49
C ARG A 8 -8.00 -1.16 0.65
N VAL A 9 -9.29 -1.33 0.92
CA VAL A 9 -9.79 -2.20 2.00
C VAL A 9 -9.59 -3.68 1.64
N ASN A 10 -9.70 -4.03 0.36
CA ASN A 10 -9.59 -5.42 -0.09
C ASN A 10 -8.13 -5.85 -0.35
N LEU A 11 -7.26 -4.91 -0.79
CA LEU A 11 -5.84 -5.18 -1.07
C LEU A 11 -5.07 -5.73 0.16
N ASN A 12 -5.35 -5.20 1.36
CA ASN A 12 -4.61 -5.55 2.58
C ASN A 12 -5.48 -6.22 3.65
N GLY A 13 -6.75 -6.53 3.37
CA GLY A 13 -7.72 -6.98 4.38
C GLY A 13 -7.25 -8.21 5.17
N GLN A 14 -6.81 -9.25 4.45
CA GLN A 14 -6.30 -10.48 5.08
C GLN A 14 -5.03 -10.23 5.90
N VAL A 15 -4.05 -9.51 5.36
CA VAL A 15 -2.79 -9.24 6.06
C VAL A 15 -3.04 -8.39 7.31
N ASN A 16 -3.97 -7.43 7.25
CA ASN A 16 -4.36 -6.62 8.40
C ASN A 16 -5.02 -7.47 9.49
N GLN A 17 -5.89 -8.40 9.11
CA GLN A 17 -6.52 -9.33 10.06
C GLN A 17 -5.47 -10.21 10.74
N GLU A 18 -4.61 -10.87 9.96
CA GLU A 18 -3.56 -11.74 10.49
C GLU A 18 -2.56 -10.96 11.38
N THR A 19 -2.29 -9.70 11.03
CA THR A 19 -1.47 -8.80 11.86
C THR A 19 -2.20 -8.48 13.17
N ALA A 20 -3.48 -8.15 13.14
CA ALA A 20 -4.26 -7.85 14.35
C ALA A 20 -4.35 -9.07 15.29
N GLU A 21 -4.58 -10.27 14.74
CA GLU A 21 -4.58 -11.53 15.49
C GLU A 21 -3.21 -11.78 16.15
N LEU A 22 -2.12 -11.59 15.40
CA LEU A 22 -0.76 -11.75 15.95
C LEU A 22 -0.50 -10.75 17.08
N MET A 23 -0.92 -9.49 16.93
CA MET A 23 -0.74 -8.47 17.96
C MET A 23 -1.50 -8.79 19.25
N GLN A 24 -2.72 -9.32 19.13
CA GLN A 24 -3.47 -9.80 20.29
C GLN A 24 -2.76 -10.97 20.98
N ARG A 25 -2.28 -11.96 20.22
CA ARG A 25 -1.54 -13.12 20.77
C ARG A 25 -0.27 -12.71 21.50
N LEU A 26 0.45 -11.72 20.96
CA LEU A 26 1.70 -11.24 21.55
C LEU A 26 1.49 -10.21 22.67
N ALA A 27 0.24 -9.83 22.97
CA ALA A 27 -0.10 -8.68 23.80
C ALA A 27 0.70 -7.41 23.40
N ALA A 28 1.01 -7.30 22.11
CA ALA A 28 1.91 -6.29 21.58
C ALA A 28 1.13 -5.03 21.22
N THR A 29 1.54 -3.89 21.77
CA THR A 29 1.02 -2.59 21.36
C THR A 29 1.69 -2.17 20.05
N PRO A 30 0.95 -1.67 19.04
CA PRO A 30 1.57 -1.13 17.85
C PRO A 30 2.50 0.02 18.24
N GLN A 31 3.79 -0.14 18.00
CA GLN A 31 4.73 0.95 18.15
C GLN A 31 4.77 1.76 16.86
N ARG A 32 4.47 3.05 17.01
CA ARG A 32 4.67 4.03 15.96
C ARG A 32 6.17 4.06 15.62
N SER A 33 6.48 4.08 14.32
CA SER A 33 7.87 4.10 13.82
C SER A 33 8.00 5.22 12.80
N ALA A 34 9.23 5.70 12.58
CA ALA A 34 9.48 6.73 11.56
C ALA A 34 8.97 6.33 10.17
N ALA A 35 9.04 5.03 9.83
CA ALA A 35 8.48 4.49 8.59
C ALA A 35 6.94 4.53 8.58
N SER A 36 6.28 4.15 9.68
CA SER A 36 4.83 4.22 9.83
C SER A 36 4.31 5.66 9.76
N ASP A 37 5.02 6.59 10.40
CA ASP A 37 4.71 8.02 10.35
C ASP A 37 4.88 8.60 8.95
N ALA A 38 5.97 8.28 8.26
CA ALA A 38 6.22 8.73 6.89
C ALA A 38 5.13 8.23 5.92
N LEU A 39 4.75 6.94 6.00
CA LEU A 39 3.69 6.36 5.17
C LEU A 39 2.31 6.98 5.48
N THR A 40 2.07 7.30 6.75
CA THR A 40 0.83 7.95 7.20
C THR A 40 0.76 9.38 6.68
N GLN A 41 1.83 10.16 6.84
CA GLN A 41 1.89 11.54 6.35
C GLN A 41 1.74 11.59 4.83
N GLN A 42 2.48 10.75 4.10
CA GLN A 42 2.33 10.62 2.65
C GLN A 42 0.87 10.34 2.27
N SER A 43 0.21 9.41 2.97
CA SER A 43 -1.19 9.08 2.70
C SER A 43 -2.12 10.28 2.90
N TYR A 44 -1.87 11.13 3.92
CA TYR A 44 -2.65 12.35 4.11
C TYR A 44 -2.40 13.38 3.01
N ASP A 45 -1.14 13.65 2.69
CA ASP A 45 -0.76 14.62 1.65
C ASP A 45 -1.32 14.22 0.29
N ASP A 46 -1.29 12.93 -0.01
CA ASP A 46 -1.82 12.40 -1.26
C ASP A 46 -3.35 12.47 -1.34
N LEU A 47 -4.06 12.21 -0.24
CA LEU A 47 -5.52 12.38 -0.20
C LEU A 47 -5.91 13.85 -0.37
N ALA A 48 -5.17 14.77 0.25
CA ALA A 48 -5.38 16.20 0.07
C ALA A 48 -5.16 16.61 -1.39
N ARG A 49 -4.11 16.10 -2.04
CA ARG A 49 -3.86 16.33 -3.47
C ARG A 49 -4.99 15.78 -4.33
N LEU A 50 -5.40 14.52 -4.13
CA LEU A 50 -6.44 13.85 -4.91
C LEU A 50 -7.79 14.58 -4.83
N ASN A 51 -8.14 15.15 -3.68
CA ASN A 51 -9.36 15.92 -3.51
C ASN A 51 -9.35 17.25 -4.28
N ALA A 52 -8.19 17.73 -4.72
CA ALA A 52 -8.02 19.00 -5.44
C ALA A 52 -7.92 18.84 -6.97
N ILE A 53 -8.00 17.61 -7.50
CA ILE A 53 -7.83 17.31 -8.93
C ILE A 53 -9.19 17.16 -9.60
N GLU A 54 -9.30 17.65 -10.84
CA GLU A 54 -10.47 17.44 -11.68
C GLU A 54 -10.73 15.94 -11.93
N ALA A 55 -12.00 15.55 -12.05
CA ALA A 55 -12.39 14.15 -12.18
C ALA A 55 -11.73 13.42 -13.37
N ARG A 56 -11.42 14.14 -14.46
CA ARG A 56 -10.74 13.60 -15.66
C ARG A 56 -9.27 13.21 -15.44
N GLU A 57 -8.63 13.75 -14.41
CA GLU A 57 -7.23 13.51 -14.08
C GLU A 57 -7.08 12.58 -12.86
N PHE A 58 -8.19 12.28 -12.19
CA PHE A 58 -8.22 11.50 -10.96
C PHE A 58 -7.68 10.07 -11.15
N ASP A 59 -8.11 9.35 -12.20
CA ASP A 59 -7.71 7.96 -12.41
C ASP A 59 -6.18 7.82 -12.55
N GLN A 60 -5.53 8.76 -13.28
CA GLN A 60 -4.07 8.79 -13.44
C GLN A 60 -3.39 9.16 -12.12
N ALA A 61 -3.82 10.26 -11.48
CA ALA A 61 -3.21 10.73 -10.24
C ALA A 61 -3.35 9.72 -9.09
N TYR A 62 -4.45 8.98 -9.05
CA TYR A 62 -4.67 7.90 -8.10
C TYR A 62 -3.70 6.73 -8.32
N LEU A 63 -3.50 6.31 -9.57
CA LEU A 63 -2.56 5.22 -9.88
C LEU A 63 -1.11 5.63 -9.62
N ASP A 64 -0.70 6.85 -10.00
CA ASP A 64 0.65 7.36 -9.72
C ASP A 64 0.96 7.34 -8.22
N ARG A 65 -0.01 7.79 -7.41
CA ARG A 65 0.05 7.72 -5.94
C ARG A 65 0.18 6.26 -5.46
N GLU A 66 -0.67 5.37 -5.94
CA GLU A 66 -0.71 3.98 -5.46
C GLU A 66 0.58 3.23 -5.79
N VAL A 67 1.18 3.49 -6.96
CA VAL A 67 2.50 2.96 -7.33
C VAL A 67 3.57 3.45 -6.34
N ILE A 68 3.63 4.75 -6.05
CA ILE A 68 4.60 5.32 -5.11
C ILE A 68 4.42 4.70 -3.71
N PHE A 69 3.18 4.63 -3.22
CA PHE A 69 2.86 4.06 -1.91
C PHE A 69 3.26 2.58 -1.83
N LEU A 70 2.90 1.76 -2.81
CA LEU A 70 3.21 0.33 -2.83
C LEU A 70 4.72 0.07 -2.91
N GLN A 71 5.47 0.88 -3.67
CA GLN A 71 6.94 0.81 -3.69
C GLN A 71 7.55 1.09 -2.31
N GLN A 72 7.07 2.12 -1.61
CA GLN A 72 7.56 2.46 -0.27
C GLN A 72 7.17 1.40 0.75
N LEU A 73 5.97 0.83 0.64
CA LEU A 73 5.50 -0.27 1.47
C LEU A 73 6.39 -1.50 1.32
N VAL A 74 6.67 -1.93 0.09
CA VAL A 74 7.57 -3.08 -0.18
C VAL A 74 8.96 -2.84 0.41
N LYS A 75 9.54 -1.64 0.21
CA LYS A 75 10.85 -1.29 0.79
C LYS A 75 10.83 -1.33 2.33
N SER A 76 9.75 -0.85 2.93
CA SER A 76 9.58 -0.82 4.39
C SER A 76 9.43 -2.21 4.96
N VAL A 77 8.64 -3.08 4.32
CA VAL A 77 8.49 -4.50 4.69
C VAL A 77 9.85 -5.21 4.58
N ASP A 78 10.62 -4.97 3.52
CA ASP A 78 11.95 -5.56 3.35
C ASP A 78 12.93 -5.14 4.45
N ALA A 79 12.92 -3.87 4.83
CA ALA A 79 13.71 -3.38 5.95
C ALA A 79 13.28 -4.05 7.27
N PHE A 80 11.97 -4.18 7.48
CA PHE A 80 11.44 -4.73 8.72
C PHE A 80 11.67 -6.24 8.86
N ILE A 81 11.60 -7.00 7.76
CA ILE A 81 12.00 -8.42 7.74
C ILE A 81 13.47 -8.59 8.16
N ARG A 82 14.36 -7.65 7.79
CA ARG A 82 15.78 -7.69 8.15
C ARG A 82 16.01 -7.32 9.62
N SER A 83 15.24 -6.38 10.18
CA SER A 83 15.48 -5.86 11.53
C SER A 83 14.66 -6.53 12.63
N THR A 84 13.54 -7.18 12.30
CA THR A 84 12.66 -7.77 13.32
C THR A 84 13.30 -9.01 13.94
N GLN A 85 13.24 -9.08 15.28
CA GLN A 85 13.73 -10.20 16.07
C GLN A 85 12.62 -11.19 16.43
N ASN A 86 11.34 -10.80 16.28
CA ASN A 86 10.21 -11.67 16.58
C ASN A 86 9.98 -12.64 15.40
N ALA A 87 10.14 -13.94 15.66
CA ALA A 87 10.07 -14.98 14.63
C ALA A 87 8.68 -15.09 13.98
N GLU A 88 7.60 -15.02 14.76
CA GLU A 88 6.22 -15.07 14.23
C GLU A 88 5.92 -13.86 13.33
N LEU A 89 6.33 -12.67 13.76
CA LEU A 89 6.20 -11.45 12.97
C LEU A 89 7.01 -11.52 11.68
N LYS A 90 8.24 -12.04 11.76
CA LYS A 90 9.08 -12.25 10.57
C LYS A 90 8.42 -13.19 9.57
N ILE A 91 7.87 -14.31 10.04
CA ILE A 91 7.15 -15.29 9.21
C ILE A 91 5.95 -14.63 8.54
N LEU A 92 5.15 -13.87 9.29
CA LEU A 92 4.00 -13.14 8.74
C LEU A 92 4.45 -12.18 7.62
N LEU A 93 5.46 -11.36 7.87
CA LEU A 93 5.96 -10.39 6.88
C LEU A 93 6.50 -11.06 5.62
N VAL A 94 7.27 -12.14 5.77
CA VAL A 94 7.80 -12.92 4.63
C VAL A 94 6.65 -13.52 3.81
N ARG A 95 5.60 -14.04 4.45
CA ARG A 95 4.43 -14.60 3.76
C ARG A 95 3.58 -13.53 3.08
N SER A 96 3.45 -12.34 3.67
CA SER A 96 2.66 -11.25 3.11
C SER A 96 3.38 -10.50 1.97
N ARG A 97 4.71 -10.50 1.96
CA ARG A 97 5.54 -9.77 0.99
C ARG A 97 5.15 -10.02 -0.48
N PRO A 98 4.93 -11.26 -0.96
CA PRO A 98 4.54 -11.50 -2.35
C PRO A 98 3.24 -10.80 -2.76
N SER A 99 2.28 -10.65 -1.84
CA SER A 99 1.01 -9.96 -2.14
C SER A 99 1.26 -8.47 -2.43
N PHE A 100 2.09 -7.79 -1.63
CA PHE A 100 2.43 -6.39 -1.87
C PHE A 100 3.14 -6.17 -3.21
N ILE A 101 4.04 -7.09 -3.58
CA ILE A 101 4.71 -7.06 -4.89
C ILE A 101 3.71 -7.27 -6.02
N PHE A 102 2.82 -8.26 -5.88
CA PHE A 102 1.78 -8.52 -6.87
C PHE A 102 0.86 -7.29 -7.08
N HIS A 103 0.50 -6.59 -6.01
CA HIS A 103 -0.28 -5.35 -6.13
C HIS A 103 0.50 -4.21 -6.78
N LEU A 104 1.80 -4.07 -6.48
CA LEU A 104 2.66 -3.11 -7.16
C LEU A 104 2.74 -3.40 -8.68
N ASP A 105 2.92 -4.68 -9.05
CA ASP A 105 2.97 -5.09 -10.45
C ASP A 105 1.64 -4.83 -11.18
N GLN A 106 0.51 -5.07 -10.51
CA GLN A 106 -0.80 -4.74 -11.07
C GLN A 106 -0.98 -3.23 -11.27
N ALA A 107 -0.56 -2.41 -10.30
CA ALA A 107 -0.63 -0.95 -10.40
C ALA A 107 0.21 -0.44 -11.59
N HIS A 108 1.43 -0.94 -11.78
CA HIS A 108 2.27 -0.65 -12.95
C HIS A 108 1.61 -1.05 -14.27
N ARG A 109 0.98 -2.23 -14.32
CA ARG A 109 0.28 -2.69 -15.54
C ARG A 109 -0.91 -1.80 -15.88
N LEU A 110 -1.65 -1.33 -14.87
CA LEU A 110 -2.76 -0.40 -15.06
C LEU A 110 -2.27 0.98 -15.52
N GLN A 111 -1.20 1.50 -14.92
CA GLN A 111 -0.58 2.77 -15.32
C GLN A 111 -0.18 2.74 -16.80
N LEU A 112 0.53 1.69 -17.23
CA LEU A 112 0.90 1.49 -18.62
C LEU A 112 -0.32 1.37 -19.56
N ALA A 113 -1.42 0.78 -19.09
CA ALA A 113 -2.63 0.65 -19.91
C ALA A 113 -3.31 2.00 -20.16
N LEU A 114 -3.31 2.91 -19.17
CA LEU A 114 -3.87 4.27 -19.30
C LEU A 114 -3.01 5.19 -20.18
N GLU A 115 -1.71 4.96 -20.24
CA GLU A 115 -0.79 5.72 -21.08
C GLU A 115 -0.88 5.37 -22.58
N ARG A 116 -1.56 4.26 -22.94
CA ARG A 116 -1.68 3.84 -24.35
C ARG A 116 -2.57 4.80 -25.15
N PRO A 117 -2.12 5.26 -26.35
CA PRO A 117 -2.95 6.07 -27.23
C PRO A 117 -4.24 5.32 -27.59
N GLY A 118 -5.41 5.94 -27.35
CA GLY A 118 -6.72 5.37 -27.68
C GLY A 118 -7.58 4.98 -26.48
N TYR A 119 -7.08 5.11 -25.25
CA TYR A 119 -7.94 5.05 -24.06
C TYR A 119 -8.65 6.40 -23.86
N PRO A 120 -10.00 6.45 -23.82
CA PRO A 120 -10.70 7.71 -23.58
C PRO A 120 -10.37 8.20 -22.15
N ARG A 121 -9.85 9.42 -22.06
CA ARG A 121 -9.65 10.16 -20.81
C ARG A 121 -10.95 10.81 -20.36
#